data_AF-A0A955VPK6-F1
#
_entry.id   AF-A0A955VPK6-F1
#
_cell.length_a   1.000
_cell.length_b   1.000
_cell.length_c   1.000
_cell.angle_alpha   90.00
_cell.angle_beta   90.00
_cell.angle_gamma   90.00
#
_symmetry.space_group_name_H-M   'P 1'
#
loop_
_entity.id
_entity.type
_entity.pdbx_description
1 polymer ?
#
loop_
_entity_poly.entity_id
_entity_poly.type
_entity_poly.pdbx_seq_one_letter_code
_entity_poly.pdbx_strand_id
1 'polypeptide(L)'
;MALQPKKMLTLLFALLVVSGCGARSTIDDPGTNPGGKDDSGWIGADTFEVQATVRSTVRQRATGDWSGLAEDKALQLELVDNQLKFIKNSAEALGWRFNQLAESVSVTSVEIDGDEVVIVYSAEVDMLGRLPRDGKVPSLEKLDPKLFSAKVPVAPIAFGYTEIANCSEGEDGHSVASYNFHYYFTPDKEGCTLPLVDAEVEITKVFDRPVTYPEYDLLMQPFDDGTVGFRAALVPNRGDEDPASRFKAHAKELEEGLGLTGETVDDGKIRRYIWKKGNVKIVIDLFDPTKLSWTEDFYANFRAQLKSYTVIHYNGHSAYGTQHLLDDPDAFSDRYQIISMHSCQSYAYYTREVFRAKATESDPSGFALADVVATGKSSYPTGAPPVIATLLDSLMTGMLAIDRGEREKAPDWISIAKQFNYVTYGDIMYGVAGVRTNSWQP
;
A
#
# COMPACT_ATOMS: atom_id res chain seq x y z
N MET A 1 43.95 67.93 5.18
CA MET A 1 44.08 67.06 6.37
C MET A 1 43.63 65.67 5.97
N ALA A 2 44.52 64.69 6.10
CA ALA A 2 44.40 63.37 5.51
C ALA A 2 43.34 62.50 6.22
N LEU A 3 42.48 61.85 5.44
CA LEU A 3 41.56 60.79 5.89
C LEU A 3 42.12 59.44 5.42
N GLN A 4 42.36 58.55 6.39
CA GLN A 4 42.82 57.17 6.19
C GLN A 4 41.72 56.30 5.54
N PRO A 5 42.08 55.34 4.68
CA PRO A 5 41.14 54.32 4.23
C PRO A 5 41.05 53.14 5.22
N LYS A 6 39.83 52.69 5.47
CA LYS A 6 39.50 51.50 6.28
C LYS A 6 39.99 50.23 5.57
N LYS A 7 40.66 49.35 6.33
CA LYS A 7 41.05 48.01 5.91
C LYS A 7 39.80 47.13 5.74
N MET A 8 39.61 46.58 4.54
CA MET A 8 38.70 45.47 4.27
C MET A 8 39.30 44.19 4.87
N LEU A 9 38.52 43.51 5.70
CA LEU A 9 38.83 42.19 6.25
C LEU A 9 38.37 41.15 5.22
N THR A 10 39.29 40.57 4.48
CA THR A 10 39.03 39.45 3.57
C THR A 10 38.93 38.17 4.39
N LEU A 11 37.71 37.62 4.52
CA LEU A 11 37.49 36.29 5.07
C LEU A 11 37.84 35.26 3.99
N LEU A 12 38.93 34.51 4.18
CA LEU A 12 39.30 33.37 3.35
C LEU A 12 38.49 32.15 3.82
N PHE A 13 37.48 31.74 3.05
CA PHE A 13 36.86 30.43 3.20
C PHE A 13 37.75 29.39 2.48
N ALA A 14 38.36 28.50 3.26
CA ALA A 14 39.06 27.34 2.73
C ALA A 14 38.01 26.32 2.25
N LEU A 15 37.88 26.18 0.93
CA LEU A 15 37.16 25.07 0.29
C LEU A 15 38.04 23.80 0.41
N LEU A 16 37.63 22.86 1.26
CA LEU A 16 38.15 21.51 1.29
C LEU A 16 37.40 20.69 0.23
N VAL A 17 38.01 20.54 -0.95
CA VAL A 17 37.54 19.62 -1.99
C VAL A 17 38.06 18.23 -1.64
N VAL A 18 37.21 17.42 -1.00
CA VAL A 18 37.46 15.97 -0.88
C VAL A 18 36.90 15.31 -2.13
N SER A 19 37.79 14.99 -3.06
CA SER A 19 37.49 14.16 -4.24
C SER A 19 37.51 12.68 -3.83
N GLY A 20 36.37 12.18 -3.36
CA GLY A 20 36.13 10.76 -3.19
C GLY A 20 35.37 10.21 -4.39
N CYS A 21 36.07 9.61 -5.35
CA CYS A 21 35.46 8.73 -6.35
C CYS A 21 34.99 7.45 -5.64
N GLY A 22 33.78 7.46 -5.10
CA GLY A 22 33.08 6.27 -4.65
C GLY A 22 32.41 5.61 -5.85
N ALA A 23 33.01 4.53 -6.35
CA ALA A 23 32.33 3.62 -7.26
C ALA A 23 31.08 3.08 -6.56
N ARG A 24 29.90 3.35 -7.13
CA ARG A 24 28.61 2.81 -6.69
C ARG A 24 28.63 1.32 -7.03
N SER A 25 28.87 0.47 -6.04
CA SER A 25 28.83 -0.98 -6.21
C SER A 25 27.42 -1.40 -6.59
N THR A 26 27.29 -2.11 -7.70
CA THR A 26 26.13 -2.93 -8.04
C THR A 26 25.85 -3.87 -6.88
N ILE A 27 24.67 -3.73 -6.29
CA ILE A 27 24.15 -4.61 -5.23
C ILE A 27 23.73 -5.91 -5.92
N ASP A 28 24.65 -6.85 -6.01
CA ASP A 28 24.42 -8.26 -6.31
C ASP A 28 25.06 -9.07 -5.18
N ASP A 29 24.39 -9.16 -4.03
CA ASP A 29 24.64 -10.22 -3.06
C ASP A 29 23.37 -10.47 -2.23
N PRO A 30 22.71 -11.65 -2.34
CA PRO A 30 21.62 -12.06 -1.47
C PRO A 30 22.20 -12.51 -0.11
N GLY A 31 22.82 -11.57 0.59
CA GLY A 31 23.32 -11.75 1.94
C GLY A 31 22.16 -11.68 2.94
N THR A 32 21.94 -12.78 3.66
CA THR A 32 20.97 -12.93 4.76
C THR A 32 20.90 -11.67 5.63
N ASN A 33 19.78 -10.97 5.55
CA ASN A 33 19.54 -9.72 6.25
C ASN A 33 19.29 -10.03 7.75
N PRO A 34 20.22 -9.72 8.69
CA PRO A 34 20.17 -10.25 10.07
C PRO A 34 19.00 -9.74 10.95
N GLY A 35 18.09 -8.96 10.37
CA GLY A 35 16.83 -8.53 10.97
C GLY A 35 15.77 -8.15 9.93
N GLY A 36 15.97 -8.52 8.66
CA GLY A 36 15.02 -8.20 7.60
C GLY A 36 13.91 -9.23 7.53
N LYS A 37 12.66 -8.79 7.49
CA LYS A 37 11.56 -9.64 7.05
C LYS A 37 11.74 -9.88 5.55
N ASP A 38 12.03 -11.13 5.14
CA ASP A 38 11.92 -11.52 3.74
C ASP A 38 10.50 -11.26 3.24
N ASP A 39 10.29 -11.09 1.92
CA ASP A 39 8.96 -10.87 1.35
C ASP A 39 7.92 -11.79 1.96
N SER A 40 7.10 -11.16 2.79
CA SER A 40 6.26 -11.82 3.75
C SER A 40 4.82 -11.78 3.31
N GLY A 41 4.52 -11.26 2.12
CA GLY A 41 3.20 -11.00 1.53
C GLY A 41 1.91 -11.39 2.29
N TRP A 42 0.94 -12.05 1.64
CA TRP A 42 -0.46 -11.98 2.03
C TRP A 42 -0.99 -13.16 2.87
N ILE A 43 -1.64 -12.83 3.98
CA ILE A 43 -2.44 -13.75 4.81
C ILE A 43 -3.90 -13.30 4.81
N GLY A 44 -4.76 -14.09 4.18
CA GLY A 44 -6.21 -13.90 4.19
C GLY A 44 -6.98 -15.11 4.71
N ALA A 45 -8.29 -14.92 4.95
CA ALA A 45 -9.17 -15.98 5.45
C ALA A 45 -9.41 -17.10 4.41
N ASP A 46 -9.64 -16.70 3.16
CA ASP A 46 -10.05 -17.53 2.03
C ASP A 46 -9.27 -17.18 0.75
N THR A 47 -8.06 -16.62 0.91
CA THR A 47 -7.18 -16.17 -0.16
C THR A 47 -5.74 -16.58 0.09
N PHE A 48 -4.97 -16.58 -0.98
CA PHE A 48 -3.52 -16.80 -0.99
C PHE A 48 -2.90 -15.87 -2.05
N GLU A 49 -1.57 -15.75 -2.01
CA GLU A 49 -0.84 -14.89 -2.94
C GLU A 49 0.13 -15.68 -3.79
N VAL A 50 0.38 -15.13 -4.97
CA VAL A 50 1.34 -15.62 -5.94
C VAL A 50 2.20 -14.46 -6.41
N GLN A 51 3.42 -14.76 -6.83
CA GLN A 51 4.25 -13.84 -7.58
C GLN A 51 4.12 -14.18 -9.06
N ALA A 52 4.04 -13.16 -9.90
CA ALA A 52 4.11 -13.28 -11.34
C ALA A 52 5.21 -12.41 -11.93
N THR A 53 5.77 -12.88 -13.04
CA THR A 53 6.65 -12.09 -13.89
C THR A 53 5.85 -11.59 -15.09
N VAL A 54 5.85 -10.27 -15.29
CA VAL A 54 5.30 -9.60 -16.47
C VAL A 54 6.44 -9.29 -17.44
N ARG A 55 6.31 -9.70 -18.69
CA ARG A 55 7.30 -9.39 -19.75
C ARG A 55 6.61 -8.71 -20.92
N SER A 56 7.22 -7.65 -21.45
CA SER A 56 6.74 -7.01 -22.68
C SER A 56 7.87 -6.33 -23.43
N THR A 57 7.61 -6.03 -24.71
CA THR A 57 8.46 -5.21 -25.57
C THR A 57 7.65 -4.04 -26.07
N VAL A 58 8.10 -2.83 -25.76
CA VAL A 58 7.42 -1.57 -26.06
C VAL A 58 8.25 -0.79 -27.05
N ARG A 59 7.63 -0.31 -28.13
CA ARG A 59 8.26 0.55 -29.13
C ARG A 59 7.57 1.90 -29.10
N GLN A 60 8.27 2.94 -28.66
CA GLN A 60 7.71 4.26 -28.42
C GLN A 60 8.61 5.35 -29.03
N ARG A 61 8.02 6.34 -29.69
CA ARG A 61 8.79 7.50 -30.18
C ARG A 61 9.33 8.34 -29.02
N ALA A 62 10.63 8.65 -29.06
CA ALA A 62 11.30 9.51 -28.09
C ALA A 62 11.04 10.99 -28.38
N THR A 63 9.81 11.45 -28.15
CA THR A 63 9.40 12.85 -28.37
C THR A 63 8.66 13.40 -27.16
N GLY A 64 8.64 14.73 -27.00
CA GLY A 64 7.98 15.39 -25.86
C GLY A 64 8.55 14.92 -24.52
N ASP A 65 7.65 14.55 -23.61
CA ASP A 65 7.99 14.03 -22.27
C ASP A 65 8.79 12.71 -22.32
N TRP A 66 8.76 12.02 -23.46
CA TRP A 66 9.48 10.76 -23.69
C TRP A 66 10.82 10.93 -24.42
N SER A 67 11.27 12.17 -24.66
CA SER A 67 12.53 12.44 -25.36
C SER A 67 13.76 11.86 -24.65
N GLY A 68 13.71 11.70 -23.33
CA GLY A 68 14.76 11.07 -22.53
C GLY A 68 14.67 9.55 -22.39
N LEU A 69 13.66 8.90 -22.97
CA LEU A 69 13.30 7.49 -22.66
C LEU A 69 14.46 6.50 -22.91
N ALA A 70 15.35 6.78 -23.85
CA ALA A 70 16.51 5.91 -24.12
C ALA A 70 17.56 5.91 -22.99
N GLU A 71 17.67 6.99 -22.22
CA GLU A 71 18.75 7.21 -21.27
C GLU A 71 18.25 7.37 -19.82
N ASP A 72 17.00 7.79 -19.63
CA ASP A 72 16.42 8.07 -18.33
C ASP A 72 15.75 6.81 -17.75
N LYS A 73 16.45 6.17 -16.81
CA LYS A 73 15.93 4.99 -16.09
C LYS A 73 14.66 5.30 -15.30
N ALA A 74 14.51 6.48 -14.71
CA ALA A 74 13.32 6.81 -13.92
C ALA A 74 12.09 6.86 -14.84
N LEU A 75 12.25 7.47 -16.01
CA LEU A 75 11.21 7.53 -17.03
C LEU A 75 10.87 6.14 -17.60
N GLN A 76 11.86 5.27 -17.80
CA GLN A 76 11.63 3.88 -18.18
C GLN A 76 10.82 3.11 -17.12
N LEU A 77 11.15 3.29 -15.84
CA LEU A 77 10.42 2.68 -14.73
C LEU A 77 8.98 3.20 -14.65
N GLU A 78 8.79 4.50 -14.82
CA GLU A 78 7.46 5.13 -14.85
C GLU A 78 6.60 4.59 -16.00
N LEU A 79 7.19 4.36 -17.19
CA LEU A 79 6.49 3.71 -18.31
C LEU A 79 5.99 2.33 -17.92
N VAL A 80 6.85 1.50 -17.33
CA VAL A 80 6.51 0.13 -16.92
C VAL A 80 5.43 0.14 -15.84
N ASP A 81 5.61 0.91 -14.76
CA ASP A 81 4.62 1.01 -13.67
C ASP A 81 3.25 1.46 -14.21
N ASN A 82 3.21 2.37 -15.20
CA ASN A 82 1.95 2.76 -15.81
C ASN A 82 1.35 1.67 -16.72
N GLN A 83 2.14 0.88 -17.45
CA GLN A 83 1.61 -0.23 -18.24
C GLN A 83 1.00 -1.34 -17.36
N LEU A 84 1.63 -1.65 -16.22
CA LEU A 84 1.15 -2.68 -15.30
C LEU A 84 -0.28 -2.41 -14.79
N LYS A 85 -0.66 -1.14 -14.62
CA LYS A 85 -2.03 -0.75 -14.21
C LYS A 85 -3.12 -1.29 -15.14
N PHE A 86 -2.83 -1.51 -16.43
CA PHE A 86 -3.79 -1.99 -17.44
C PHE A 86 -3.94 -3.50 -17.46
N ILE A 87 -3.02 -4.24 -16.85
CA ILE A 87 -3.09 -5.71 -16.75
C ILE A 87 -4.23 -6.13 -15.82
N LYS A 88 -4.58 -5.29 -14.85
CA LYS A 88 -5.57 -5.56 -13.81
C LYS A 88 -6.83 -6.22 -14.34
N ASN A 89 -7.50 -5.64 -15.34
CA ASN A 89 -8.80 -6.15 -15.80
C ASN A 89 -8.67 -7.54 -16.46
N SER A 90 -7.58 -7.77 -17.20
CA SER A 90 -7.27 -9.09 -17.79
C SER A 90 -7.02 -10.14 -16.70
N ALA A 91 -6.23 -9.79 -15.67
CA ALA A 91 -5.98 -10.66 -14.53
C ALA A 91 -7.27 -10.94 -13.73
N GLU A 92 -8.11 -9.92 -13.51
CA GLU A 92 -9.37 -10.04 -12.77
C GLU A 92 -10.40 -10.91 -13.48
N ALA A 93 -10.47 -10.86 -14.82
CA ALA A 93 -11.30 -11.75 -15.63
C ALA A 93 -10.92 -13.23 -15.45
N LEU A 94 -9.65 -13.50 -15.10
CA LEU A 94 -9.11 -14.83 -14.81
C LEU A 94 -9.16 -15.18 -13.31
N GLY A 95 -9.79 -14.34 -12.48
CA GLY A 95 -9.97 -14.58 -11.05
C GLY A 95 -8.82 -14.09 -10.16
N TRP A 96 -7.81 -13.44 -10.71
CA TRP A 96 -6.68 -12.88 -9.97
C TRP A 96 -6.99 -11.47 -9.46
N ARG A 97 -6.31 -11.03 -8.39
CA ARG A 97 -6.31 -9.61 -7.96
C ARG A 97 -4.90 -9.08 -8.07
N PHE A 98 -4.71 -8.22 -9.06
CA PHE A 98 -3.40 -7.78 -9.51
C PHE A 98 -2.90 -6.57 -8.72
N ASN A 99 -1.69 -6.63 -8.19
CA ASN A 99 -1.03 -5.46 -7.63
C ASN A 99 -0.53 -4.56 -8.75
N GLN A 100 -0.94 -3.28 -8.76
CA GLN A 100 -0.63 -2.39 -9.87
C GLN A 100 0.77 -1.80 -9.81
N LEU A 101 1.48 -2.00 -8.71
CA LEU A 101 2.87 -1.59 -8.55
C LEU A 101 3.76 -2.83 -8.51
N ALA A 102 4.83 -2.81 -9.30
CA ALA A 102 5.82 -3.86 -9.28
C ALA A 102 6.61 -3.89 -7.98
N GLU A 103 6.98 -5.09 -7.55
CA GLU A 103 8.01 -5.30 -6.55
C GLU A 103 9.37 -4.89 -7.11
N SER A 104 9.67 -5.37 -8.32
CA SER A 104 10.91 -5.09 -9.03
C SER A 104 10.65 -4.89 -10.51
N VAL A 105 11.43 -4.00 -11.15
CA VAL A 105 11.40 -3.80 -12.60
C VAL A 105 12.82 -3.86 -13.13
N SER A 106 13.02 -4.69 -14.15
CA SER A 106 14.26 -4.85 -14.88
C SER A 106 14.04 -4.49 -16.35
N VAL A 107 14.68 -3.41 -16.79
CA VAL A 107 14.76 -3.04 -18.21
C VAL A 107 15.96 -3.78 -18.79
N THR A 108 15.70 -4.83 -19.57
CA THR A 108 16.73 -5.75 -20.04
C THR A 108 17.40 -5.30 -21.34
N SER A 109 16.69 -4.52 -22.16
CA SER A 109 17.25 -3.92 -23.38
C SER A 109 16.60 -2.57 -23.66
N VAL A 110 17.40 -1.64 -24.16
CA VAL A 110 16.96 -0.35 -24.70
C VAL A 110 17.67 -0.17 -26.04
N GLU A 111 16.91 -0.15 -27.12
CA GLU A 111 17.42 -0.01 -28.48
C GLU A 111 16.82 1.23 -29.13
N ILE A 112 17.63 1.95 -29.92
CA ILE A 112 17.19 3.11 -30.68
C ILE A 112 17.09 2.69 -32.15
N ASP A 113 15.89 2.79 -32.72
CA ASP A 113 15.58 2.48 -34.11
C ASP A 113 14.96 3.73 -34.77
N GLY A 114 15.82 4.58 -35.35
CA GLY A 114 15.40 5.87 -35.90
C GLY A 114 14.98 6.86 -34.81
N ASP A 115 13.71 7.27 -34.83
CA ASP A 115 13.08 8.13 -33.81
C ASP A 115 12.32 7.32 -32.73
N GLU A 116 12.37 5.99 -32.80
CA GLU A 116 11.73 5.08 -31.86
C GLU A 116 12.75 4.49 -30.87
N VAL A 117 12.28 4.30 -29.64
CA VAL A 117 12.98 3.58 -28.58
C VAL A 117 12.22 2.29 -28.32
N VAL A 118 12.94 1.17 -28.40
CA VAL A 118 12.43 -0.16 -28.07
C VAL A 118 12.93 -0.54 -26.69
N ILE A 119 12.01 -0.75 -25.76
CA ILE A 119 12.27 -1.18 -24.39
C ILE A 119 11.78 -2.61 -24.25
N VAL A 120 12.67 -3.51 -23.82
CA VAL A 120 12.31 -4.84 -23.35
C VAL A 120 12.41 -4.83 -21.83
N TYR A 121 11.35 -5.21 -21.14
CA TYR A 121 11.34 -5.24 -19.68
C TYR A 121 10.75 -6.54 -19.11
N SER A 122 11.10 -6.78 -17.86
CA SER A 122 10.54 -7.79 -16.98
C SER A 122 10.21 -7.14 -15.64
N ALA A 123 9.01 -7.36 -15.10
CA ALA A 123 8.59 -6.85 -13.81
C ALA A 123 8.04 -7.97 -12.92
N GLU A 124 8.34 -7.95 -11.64
CA GLU A 124 7.75 -8.85 -10.65
C GLU A 124 6.57 -8.17 -9.98
N VAL A 125 5.43 -8.86 -9.93
CA VAL A 125 4.18 -8.34 -9.36
C VAL A 125 3.53 -9.41 -8.51
N ASP A 126 2.85 -8.99 -7.44
CA ASP A 126 2.03 -9.91 -6.66
C ASP A 126 0.60 -9.97 -7.19
N MET A 127 -0.03 -11.13 -7.01
CA MET A 127 -1.44 -11.28 -7.24
C MET A 127 -2.10 -12.13 -6.15
N LEU A 128 -3.37 -11.87 -5.88
CA LEU A 128 -4.17 -12.69 -4.96
C LEU A 128 -5.09 -13.64 -5.72
N GLY A 129 -5.13 -14.89 -5.26
CA GLY A 129 -6.10 -15.91 -5.67
C GLY A 129 -7.05 -16.28 -4.52
N ARG A 130 -8.22 -16.82 -4.84
CA ARG A 130 -9.12 -17.43 -3.85
C ARG A 130 -8.68 -18.85 -3.55
N LEU A 131 -8.68 -19.21 -2.27
CA LEU A 131 -8.42 -20.59 -1.87
C LEU A 131 -9.50 -21.52 -2.46
N PRO A 132 -9.11 -22.73 -2.90
CA PRO A 132 -10.06 -23.79 -3.19
C PRO A 132 -10.92 -24.12 -1.97
N ARG A 133 -12.01 -24.88 -2.19
CA ARG A 133 -12.96 -25.25 -1.12
C ARG A 133 -12.33 -26.02 0.04
N ASP A 134 -11.20 -26.69 -0.17
CA ASP A 134 -10.48 -27.42 0.89
C ASP A 134 -9.62 -26.49 1.77
N GLY A 135 -9.55 -25.20 1.44
CA GLY A 135 -8.82 -24.17 2.19
C GLY A 135 -7.30 -24.28 2.07
N LYS A 136 -6.77 -25.13 1.18
CA LYS A 136 -5.34 -25.34 1.02
C LYS A 136 -4.77 -24.46 -0.10
N VAL A 137 -3.57 -23.94 0.14
CA VAL A 137 -2.83 -23.23 -0.91
C VAL A 137 -2.49 -24.23 -2.04
N PRO A 138 -2.88 -23.95 -3.30
CA PRO A 138 -2.54 -24.83 -4.41
C PRO A 138 -1.03 -24.80 -4.70
N SER A 139 -0.48 -25.87 -5.27
CA SER A 139 0.89 -25.81 -5.80
C SER A 139 0.92 -25.06 -7.12
N LEU A 140 2.10 -24.56 -7.51
CA LEU A 140 2.28 -23.79 -8.74
C LEU A 140 1.79 -24.54 -10.00
N GLU A 141 1.97 -25.87 -10.04
CA GLU A 141 1.57 -26.73 -11.16
C GLU A 141 0.06 -26.93 -11.27
N LYS A 142 -0.69 -26.63 -10.19
CA LYS A 142 -2.15 -26.78 -10.13
C LYS A 142 -2.88 -25.48 -10.44
N LEU A 143 -2.16 -24.38 -10.65
CA LEU A 143 -2.76 -23.11 -11.01
C LEU A 143 -3.24 -23.13 -12.47
N ASP A 144 -4.44 -22.61 -12.68
CA ASP A 144 -5.05 -22.46 -14.01
C ASP A 144 -5.83 -21.13 -14.08
N PRO A 145 -5.42 -20.17 -14.94
CA PRO A 145 -4.23 -20.20 -15.79
C PRO A 145 -2.95 -19.86 -15.00
N LYS A 146 -1.84 -20.53 -15.34
CA LYS A 146 -0.48 -20.15 -14.89
C LYS A 146 0.16 -19.08 -15.77
N LEU A 147 -0.22 -19.00 -17.05
CA LEU A 147 0.33 -18.09 -18.05
C LEU A 147 -0.83 -17.47 -18.84
N PHE A 148 -0.81 -16.16 -19.03
CA PHE A 148 -1.79 -15.45 -19.85
C PHE A 148 -1.18 -14.20 -20.49
N SER A 149 -1.81 -13.68 -21.54
CA SER A 149 -1.46 -12.39 -22.14
C SER A 149 -2.46 -11.32 -21.74
N ALA A 150 -1.99 -10.11 -21.53
CA ALA A 150 -2.80 -8.91 -21.36
C ALA A 150 -2.39 -7.86 -22.40
N LYS A 151 -3.36 -7.26 -23.07
CA LYS A 151 -3.09 -6.11 -23.96
C LYS A 151 -2.92 -4.86 -23.12
N VAL A 152 -1.83 -4.12 -23.33
CA VAL A 152 -1.55 -2.85 -22.63
C VAL A 152 -1.22 -1.75 -23.63
N PRO A 153 -1.51 -0.46 -23.34
CA PRO A 153 -1.14 0.63 -24.23
C PRO A 153 0.37 0.79 -24.35
N VAL A 154 0.87 1.11 -25.55
CA VAL A 154 2.30 1.38 -25.78
C VAL A 154 2.81 2.56 -24.92
N ALA A 155 2.02 3.63 -24.78
CA ALA A 155 2.42 4.84 -24.06
C ALA A 155 1.28 5.41 -23.20
N PRO A 156 0.96 4.78 -22.04
CA PRO A 156 -0.24 5.08 -21.27
C PRO A 156 -0.38 6.54 -20.80
N ILE A 157 0.71 7.29 -20.64
CA ILE A 157 0.70 8.71 -20.20
C ILE A 157 0.54 9.68 -21.38
N ALA A 158 0.91 9.26 -22.60
CA ALA A 158 0.93 10.14 -23.77
C ALA A 158 -0.45 10.36 -24.39
N PHE A 159 -1.45 9.55 -24.02
CA PHE A 159 -2.77 9.63 -24.61
C PHE A 159 -3.62 10.66 -23.88
N GLY A 160 -4.29 11.50 -24.68
CA GLY A 160 -5.35 12.36 -24.15
C GLY A 160 -6.49 11.52 -23.59
N TYR A 161 -7.28 12.16 -22.74
CA TYR A 161 -8.46 11.57 -22.13
C TYR A 161 -9.42 10.97 -23.18
N THR A 162 -9.56 11.63 -24.34
CA THR A 162 -10.49 11.21 -25.40
C THR A 162 -10.07 9.91 -26.08
N GLU A 163 -8.78 9.72 -26.38
CA GLU A 163 -8.28 8.48 -27.00
C GLU A 163 -8.46 7.28 -26.06
N ILE A 164 -8.21 7.50 -24.78
CA ILE A 164 -8.38 6.50 -23.72
C ILE A 164 -9.85 6.14 -23.49
N ALA A 165 -10.75 7.13 -23.48
CA ALA A 165 -12.18 6.91 -23.26
C ALA A 165 -12.80 6.01 -24.34
N ASN A 166 -12.26 6.02 -25.56
CA ASN A 166 -12.68 5.12 -26.64
C ASN A 166 -12.35 3.65 -26.36
N CYS A 167 -11.36 3.37 -25.51
CA CYS A 167 -10.96 2.03 -25.08
C CYS A 167 -11.44 1.70 -23.67
N SER A 168 -12.43 2.42 -23.15
CA SER A 168 -12.92 2.23 -21.77
C SER A 168 -14.42 1.93 -21.75
N GLU A 169 -14.87 0.97 -20.95
CA GLU A 169 -16.29 0.71 -20.68
C GLU A 169 -16.63 1.20 -19.28
N GLY A 170 -17.30 2.35 -19.20
CA GLY A 170 -17.91 2.81 -17.96
C GLY A 170 -19.31 2.24 -17.86
N GLU A 171 -19.52 1.26 -16.99
CA GLU A 171 -20.84 0.96 -16.47
C GLU A 171 -21.13 1.94 -15.32
N ASP A 172 -22.31 2.55 -15.32
CA ASP A 172 -22.91 3.22 -14.16
C ASP A 172 -22.31 4.55 -13.67
N GLY A 173 -22.48 5.63 -14.45
CA GLY A 173 -22.54 6.99 -13.92
C GLY A 173 -21.24 7.60 -13.37
N HIS A 174 -20.19 6.81 -13.17
CA HIS A 174 -18.85 7.31 -12.91
C HIS A 174 -18.20 7.72 -14.22
N SER A 175 -17.93 9.02 -14.39
CA SER A 175 -17.20 9.47 -15.57
C SER A 175 -15.79 8.89 -15.52
N VAL A 176 -15.43 8.11 -16.55
CA VAL A 176 -14.02 7.85 -16.89
C VAL A 176 -13.30 9.19 -16.78
N ALA A 177 -12.13 9.23 -16.17
CA ALA A 177 -11.31 10.41 -15.96
C ALA A 177 -9.85 10.03 -16.20
N SER A 178 -8.99 11.02 -16.42
CA SER A 178 -7.56 10.79 -16.68
C SER A 178 -6.84 10.03 -15.56
N TYR A 179 -7.38 10.01 -14.35
CA TYR A 179 -6.78 9.31 -13.20
C TYR A 179 -7.33 7.89 -13.00
N ASN A 180 -8.53 7.56 -13.46
CA ASN A 180 -9.16 6.25 -13.19
C ASN A 180 -9.36 5.37 -14.42
N PHE A 181 -8.94 5.81 -15.60
CA PHE A 181 -9.27 5.13 -16.85
C PHE A 181 -8.75 3.70 -16.96
N HIS A 182 -7.57 3.41 -16.41
CA HIS A 182 -6.99 2.07 -16.41
C HIS A 182 -7.92 1.04 -15.74
N TYR A 183 -8.78 1.49 -14.82
CA TYR A 183 -9.80 0.68 -14.18
C TYR A 183 -10.93 0.26 -15.13
N TYR A 184 -11.28 1.12 -16.08
CA TYR A 184 -12.35 0.89 -17.06
C TYR A 184 -11.83 0.38 -18.40
N PHE A 185 -10.53 0.09 -18.49
CA PHE A 185 -9.89 -0.26 -19.76
C PHE A 185 -10.40 -1.60 -20.31
N THR A 186 -10.90 -1.56 -21.54
CA THR A 186 -11.41 -2.68 -22.32
C THR A 186 -10.74 -2.62 -23.70
N PRO A 187 -9.58 -3.27 -23.90
CA PRO A 187 -8.78 -3.13 -25.13
C PRO A 187 -9.48 -3.68 -26.38
N ASP A 188 -10.41 -4.62 -26.20
CA ASP A 188 -11.17 -5.24 -27.30
C ASP A 188 -12.49 -4.53 -27.63
N LYS A 189 -12.76 -3.39 -26.97
CA LYS A 189 -13.95 -2.58 -27.24
C LYS A 189 -13.93 -2.08 -28.68
N GLU A 190 -15.08 -2.19 -29.36
CA GLU A 190 -15.24 -1.65 -30.72
C GLU A 190 -14.92 -0.14 -30.75
N GLY A 191 -14.05 0.26 -31.70
CA GLY A 191 -13.59 1.64 -31.82
C GLY A 191 -12.36 1.99 -30.96
N CYS A 192 -11.84 1.06 -30.16
CA CYS A 192 -10.54 1.23 -29.52
C CYS A 192 -9.43 1.29 -30.59
N THR A 193 -8.74 2.43 -30.67
CA THR A 193 -7.69 2.71 -31.67
C THR A 193 -6.32 2.95 -31.03
N LEU A 194 -6.21 2.76 -29.71
CA LEU A 194 -4.93 2.89 -29.01
C LEU A 194 -3.94 1.86 -29.58
N PRO A 195 -2.67 2.23 -29.78
CA PRO A 195 -1.63 1.25 -30.07
C PRO A 195 -1.39 0.40 -28.83
N LEU A 196 -1.59 -0.91 -28.97
CA LEU A 196 -1.46 -1.90 -27.90
C LEU A 196 -0.30 -2.84 -28.17
N VAL A 197 0.28 -3.36 -27.10
CA VAL A 197 1.24 -4.46 -27.10
C VAL A 197 0.77 -5.55 -26.15
N ASP A 198 1.22 -6.77 -26.39
CA ASP A 198 1.00 -7.88 -25.48
C ASP A 198 2.01 -7.82 -24.33
N ALA A 199 1.50 -7.98 -23.11
CA ALA A 199 2.28 -8.25 -21.92
C ALA A 199 1.99 -9.68 -21.47
N GLU A 200 3.03 -10.53 -21.48
CA GLU A 200 2.94 -11.89 -20.99
C GLU A 200 3.03 -11.89 -19.46
N VAL A 201 2.09 -12.54 -18.79
CA VAL A 201 2.05 -12.68 -17.34
C VAL A 201 2.19 -14.15 -16.98
N GLU A 202 3.31 -14.51 -16.37
CA GLU A 202 3.62 -15.86 -15.92
C GLU A 202 3.63 -15.91 -14.39
N ILE A 203 2.79 -16.74 -13.79
CA ILE A 203 2.87 -17.02 -12.36
C ILE A 203 4.11 -17.89 -12.11
N THR A 204 5.06 -17.37 -11.34
CA THR A 204 6.37 -17.98 -11.10
C THR A 204 6.50 -18.57 -9.70
N LYS A 205 5.71 -18.09 -8.74
CA LYS A 205 5.78 -18.52 -7.34
C LYS A 205 4.40 -18.56 -6.69
N VAL A 206 4.16 -19.57 -5.86
CA VAL A 206 3.03 -19.58 -4.93
C VAL A 206 3.59 -19.45 -3.53
N PHE A 207 3.03 -18.53 -2.75
CA PHE A 207 3.50 -18.31 -1.39
C PHE A 207 2.74 -19.20 -0.41
N ASP A 208 3.47 -19.75 0.55
CA ASP A 208 2.88 -20.49 1.67
C ASP A 208 1.97 -19.58 2.49
N ARG A 209 1.02 -20.17 3.21
CA ARG A 209 0.12 -19.46 4.13
C ARG A 209 0.35 -19.93 5.57
N PRO A 210 1.49 -19.57 6.19
CA PRO A 210 1.82 -19.95 7.55
C PRO A 210 0.88 -19.30 8.57
N VAL A 211 0.84 -19.86 9.78
CA VAL A 211 0.30 -19.18 10.95
C VAL A 211 1.32 -18.14 11.39
N THR A 212 0.95 -16.87 11.35
CA THR A 212 1.80 -15.76 11.80
C THR A 212 0.98 -14.77 12.60
N TYR A 213 1.66 -13.94 13.37
CA TYR A 213 1.03 -13.09 14.37
C TYR A 213 1.41 -11.63 14.14
N PRO A 214 0.58 -10.68 14.62
CA PRO A 214 1.05 -9.31 14.82
C PRO A 214 2.33 -9.29 15.67
N GLU A 215 3.24 -8.35 15.42
CA GLU A 215 4.43 -8.10 16.26
C GLU A 215 4.00 -7.51 17.62
N TYR A 216 3.40 -8.32 18.48
CA TYR A 216 2.76 -7.88 19.71
C TYR A 216 3.73 -7.25 20.71
N ASP A 217 4.98 -7.72 20.75
CA ASP A 217 6.06 -7.12 21.52
C ASP A 217 6.34 -5.68 21.07
N LEU A 218 6.28 -5.42 19.75
CA LEU A 218 6.41 -4.06 19.20
C LEU A 218 5.17 -3.21 19.46
N LEU A 219 3.98 -3.82 19.62
CA LEU A 219 2.74 -3.12 20.00
C LEU A 219 2.67 -2.77 21.50
N MET A 220 3.33 -3.51 22.39
CA MET A 220 3.24 -3.34 23.85
C MET A 220 4.25 -2.31 24.38
N GLN A 221 4.20 -1.09 23.86
CA GLN A 221 5.09 0.00 24.28
C GLN A 221 4.62 0.64 25.61
N PRO A 222 5.52 1.08 26.50
CA PRO A 222 5.14 1.69 27.76
C PRO A 222 4.48 3.07 27.57
N PHE A 223 3.47 3.35 28.39
CA PHE A 223 2.90 4.68 28.60
C PHE A 223 3.36 5.28 29.93
N ASP A 224 3.22 6.60 30.08
CA ASP A 224 3.61 7.35 31.29
C ASP A 224 2.90 6.89 32.58
N ASP A 225 1.73 6.27 32.47
CA ASP A 225 0.96 5.73 33.61
C ASP A 225 1.35 4.29 33.99
N GLY A 226 2.43 3.76 33.40
CA GLY A 226 2.95 2.42 33.65
C GLY A 226 2.23 1.29 32.89
N THR A 227 1.15 1.59 32.17
CA THR A 227 0.51 0.61 31.27
C THR A 227 1.32 0.41 30.00
N VAL A 228 1.04 -0.66 29.25
CA VAL A 228 1.66 -0.95 27.95
C VAL A 228 0.64 -1.03 26.83
N GLY A 229 1.03 -0.70 25.61
CA GLY A 229 0.20 -0.80 24.41
C GLY A 229 0.53 0.29 23.40
N PHE A 230 -0.47 0.75 22.65
CA PHE A 230 -0.25 1.62 21.50
C PHE A 230 -1.32 2.69 21.30
N ARG A 231 -1.03 3.62 20.36
CA ARG A 231 -1.98 4.62 19.87
C ARG A 231 -2.49 4.24 18.48
N ALA A 232 -3.81 4.36 18.27
CA ALA A 232 -4.48 4.15 17.00
C ALA A 232 -5.11 5.44 16.47
N ALA A 233 -4.96 5.73 15.18
CA ALA A 233 -5.65 6.81 14.48
C ALA A 233 -6.68 6.24 13.51
N LEU A 234 -7.94 6.65 13.66
CA LEU A 234 -9.02 6.31 12.72
C LEU A 234 -9.33 7.53 11.89
N VAL A 235 -9.10 7.44 10.58
CA VAL A 235 -9.20 8.55 9.64
C VAL A 235 -10.24 8.23 8.56
N PRO A 236 -11.54 8.45 8.84
CA PRO A 236 -12.55 8.47 7.79
C PRO A 236 -12.24 9.57 6.78
N ASN A 237 -12.29 9.23 5.49
CA ASN A 237 -12.06 10.18 4.41
C ASN A 237 -13.19 11.23 4.36
N ARG A 238 -12.81 12.49 4.18
CA ARG A 238 -13.71 13.62 3.96
C ARG A 238 -14.27 13.65 2.54
N GLY A 239 -13.52 13.19 1.53
CA GLY A 239 -13.84 13.25 0.10
C GLY A 239 -14.99 12.34 -0.34
N ASP A 240 -15.89 12.08 0.58
CA ASP A 240 -16.99 11.16 0.49
C ASP A 240 -18.31 11.91 0.44
N GLU A 241 -19.37 11.27 -0.05
CA GLU A 241 -20.69 11.95 -0.12
C GLU A 241 -21.25 12.24 1.28
N ASP A 242 -20.91 11.41 2.27
CA ASP A 242 -21.37 11.57 3.66
C ASP A 242 -20.28 11.23 4.69
N PRO A 243 -19.27 12.10 4.87
CA PRO A 243 -18.17 11.88 5.81
C PRO A 243 -18.63 11.95 7.28
N ALA A 244 -19.71 12.70 7.56
CA ALA A 244 -20.28 12.82 8.90
C ALA A 244 -20.90 11.50 9.37
N SER A 245 -21.65 10.80 8.51
CA SER A 245 -22.21 9.50 8.85
C SER A 245 -21.13 8.44 9.04
N ARG A 246 -20.03 8.48 8.27
CA ARG A 246 -18.88 7.58 8.48
C ARG A 246 -18.24 7.78 9.85
N PHE A 247 -18.00 9.01 10.25
CA PHE A 247 -17.50 9.33 11.59
C PHE A 247 -18.45 8.82 12.68
N LYS A 248 -19.76 9.07 12.54
CA LYS A 248 -20.77 8.59 13.48
C LYS A 248 -20.84 7.06 13.55
N ALA A 249 -20.70 6.36 12.43
CA ALA A 249 -20.72 4.91 12.39
C ALA A 249 -19.50 4.31 13.11
N HIS A 250 -18.31 4.87 12.90
CA HIS A 250 -17.10 4.49 13.67
C HIS A 250 -17.26 4.79 15.16
N ALA A 251 -17.73 5.98 15.52
CA ALA A 251 -17.98 6.32 16.92
C ALA A 251 -18.98 5.35 17.56
N LYS A 252 -20.10 5.08 16.88
CA LYS A 252 -21.12 4.13 17.34
C LYS A 252 -20.53 2.74 17.56
N GLU A 253 -19.72 2.23 16.64
CA GLU A 253 -19.11 0.90 16.77
C GLU A 253 -18.15 0.85 17.97
N LEU A 254 -17.36 1.90 18.20
CA LEU A 254 -16.49 1.97 19.39
C LEU A 254 -17.29 2.05 20.69
N GLU A 255 -18.41 2.79 20.71
CA GLU A 255 -19.20 3.01 21.91
C GLU A 255 -20.13 1.84 22.24
N GLU A 256 -20.85 1.34 21.26
CA GLU A 256 -21.81 0.25 21.43
C GLU A 256 -21.13 -1.13 21.27
N GLY A 257 -20.25 -1.29 20.28
CA GLY A 257 -19.59 -2.56 19.98
C GLY A 257 -18.47 -2.91 20.95
N LEU A 258 -17.64 -1.92 21.32
CA LEU A 258 -16.53 -2.10 22.27
C LEU A 258 -16.82 -1.57 23.69
N GLY A 259 -17.97 -0.94 23.91
CA GLY A 259 -18.37 -0.43 25.23
C GLY A 259 -17.51 0.76 25.70
N LEU A 260 -16.97 1.55 24.77
CA LEU A 260 -16.09 2.68 25.09
C LEU A 260 -16.87 3.98 25.31
N THR A 261 -16.26 4.91 26.02
CA THR A 261 -16.76 6.28 26.16
C THR A 261 -15.78 7.22 25.50
N GLY A 262 -16.23 7.95 24.48
CA GLY A 262 -15.40 8.95 23.79
C GLY A 262 -15.42 10.30 24.48
N GLU A 263 -14.26 10.96 24.57
CA GLU A 263 -14.13 12.37 24.94
C GLU A 263 -13.73 13.20 23.70
N THR A 264 -14.20 14.43 23.64
CA THR A 264 -13.85 15.35 22.56
C THR A 264 -12.59 16.13 22.93
N VAL A 265 -11.58 16.11 22.07
CA VAL A 265 -10.30 16.82 22.24
C VAL A 265 -9.94 17.62 20.98
N ASP A 266 -8.87 18.42 21.04
CA ASP A 266 -8.37 19.22 19.93
C ASP A 266 -9.46 20.10 19.28
N ASP A 267 -10.11 20.93 20.08
CA ASP A 267 -11.19 21.85 19.66
C ASP A 267 -12.35 21.19 18.90
N GLY A 268 -12.63 19.91 19.19
CA GLY A 268 -13.72 19.20 18.52
C GLY A 268 -13.31 18.37 17.33
N LYS A 269 -12.03 18.38 16.93
CA LYS A 269 -11.55 17.66 15.75
C LYS A 269 -11.36 16.17 15.99
N ILE A 270 -11.18 15.76 17.24
CA ILE A 270 -10.87 14.38 17.59
C ILE A 270 -11.83 13.91 18.68
N ARG A 271 -12.39 12.71 18.49
CA ARG A 271 -13.03 11.94 19.56
C ARG A 271 -12.08 10.85 20.02
N ARG A 272 -11.56 11.01 21.23
CA ARG A 272 -10.57 10.12 21.85
C ARG A 272 -11.26 9.09 22.72
N TYR A 273 -10.82 7.84 22.61
CA TYR A 273 -11.23 6.73 23.46
C TYR A 273 -10.01 6.14 24.14
N ILE A 274 -10.15 5.78 25.41
CA ILE A 274 -9.12 5.06 26.16
C ILE A 274 -9.68 3.68 26.50
N TRP A 275 -9.13 2.65 25.87
CA TRP A 275 -9.50 1.27 26.15
C TRP A 275 -8.44 0.60 26.98
N LYS A 276 -8.71 0.39 28.27
CA LYS A 276 -7.80 -0.23 29.23
C LYS A 276 -8.38 -1.55 29.75
N LYS A 277 -7.60 -2.62 29.67
CA LYS A 277 -7.91 -3.92 30.29
C LYS A 277 -6.64 -4.41 31.00
N GLY A 278 -6.71 -4.58 32.33
CA GLY A 278 -5.51 -4.94 33.12
C GLY A 278 -4.40 -3.90 32.97
N ASN A 279 -3.18 -4.37 32.63
CA ASN A 279 -2.02 -3.52 32.38
C ASN A 279 -1.91 -3.04 30.91
N VAL A 280 -2.82 -3.48 30.03
CA VAL A 280 -2.82 -3.15 28.61
C VAL A 280 -3.74 -1.97 28.30
N LYS A 281 -3.30 -1.08 27.40
CA LYS A 281 -4.04 0.13 27.00
C LYS A 281 -3.93 0.41 25.50
N ILE A 282 -5.06 0.71 24.87
CA ILE A 282 -5.11 1.33 23.53
C ILE A 282 -5.71 2.73 23.67
N VAL A 283 -5.04 3.73 23.11
CA VAL A 283 -5.60 5.09 22.95
C VAL A 283 -6.02 5.24 21.49
N ILE A 284 -7.30 5.48 21.25
CA ILE A 284 -7.88 5.55 19.90
C ILE A 284 -8.33 6.97 19.64
N ASP A 285 -7.77 7.60 18.61
CA ASP A 285 -8.18 8.92 18.15
C ASP A 285 -8.97 8.79 16.86
N LEU A 286 -10.28 9.07 16.92
CA LEU A 286 -11.16 9.13 15.77
C LEU A 286 -11.25 10.58 15.28
N PHE A 287 -10.72 10.83 14.09
CA PHE A 287 -10.66 12.16 13.50
C PHE A 287 -11.99 12.49 12.82
N ASP A 288 -12.56 13.67 13.12
CA ASP A 288 -13.79 14.17 12.50
C ASP A 288 -13.48 14.82 11.14
N PRO A 289 -13.79 14.15 10.02
CA PRO A 289 -13.50 14.68 8.69
C PRO A 289 -14.26 15.98 8.38
N THR A 290 -15.34 16.29 9.10
CA THR A 290 -16.13 17.52 8.91
C THR A 290 -15.45 18.75 9.51
N LYS A 291 -14.46 18.54 10.38
CA LYS A 291 -13.72 19.60 11.10
C LYS A 291 -12.34 19.88 10.53
N LEU A 292 -11.87 19.06 9.58
CA LEU A 292 -10.63 19.28 8.82
C LEU A 292 -10.92 20.17 7.59
N SER A 293 -9.97 20.91 7.00
CA SER A 293 -10.22 21.58 5.69
C SER A 293 -10.02 20.63 4.49
N TRP A 294 -10.42 21.06 3.28
CA TRP A 294 -10.74 20.17 2.14
C TRP A 294 -9.55 19.55 1.38
N THR A 295 -8.37 20.18 1.32
CA THR A 295 -7.31 19.69 0.42
C THR A 295 -5.93 19.67 1.05
N GLU A 296 -5.45 20.79 1.60
CA GLU A 296 -4.14 20.78 2.26
C GLU A 296 -4.21 20.10 3.63
N ASP A 297 -5.28 20.33 4.40
CA ASP A 297 -5.37 19.77 5.76
C ASP A 297 -5.59 18.27 5.78
N PHE A 298 -6.34 17.66 4.85
CA PHE A 298 -6.60 16.22 4.94
C PHE A 298 -5.31 15.41 4.73
N TYR A 299 -4.58 15.66 3.64
CA TYR A 299 -3.34 14.95 3.35
C TYR A 299 -2.28 15.23 4.40
N ALA A 300 -2.10 16.51 4.78
CA ALA A 300 -1.16 16.86 5.85
C ALA A 300 -1.56 16.20 7.18
N ASN A 301 -2.85 16.16 7.52
CA ASN A 301 -3.33 15.50 8.72
C ASN A 301 -3.11 13.99 8.66
N PHE A 302 -3.44 13.33 7.54
CA PHE A 302 -3.21 11.89 7.39
C PHE A 302 -1.73 11.53 7.50
N ARG A 303 -0.85 12.28 6.83
CA ARG A 303 0.61 12.13 6.96
C ARG A 303 1.11 12.41 8.38
N ALA A 304 0.55 13.39 9.07
CA ALA A 304 0.86 13.61 10.49
C ALA A 304 0.47 12.41 11.37
N GLN A 305 -0.62 11.70 11.02
CA GLN A 305 -1.02 10.49 11.73
C GLN A 305 -0.10 9.30 11.42
N LEU A 306 0.30 9.12 10.16
CA LEU A 306 1.33 8.13 9.78
C LEU A 306 2.63 8.34 10.56
N LYS A 307 2.99 9.57 10.89
CA LYS A 307 4.21 9.86 11.65
C LYS A 307 4.09 9.54 13.14
N SER A 308 2.88 9.62 13.69
CA SER A 308 2.68 9.69 15.14
C SER A 308 2.09 8.40 15.75
N TYR A 309 1.35 7.62 14.96
CA TYR A 309 0.55 6.49 15.46
C TYR A 309 1.17 5.14 15.08
N THR A 310 0.88 4.13 15.90
CA THR A 310 1.32 2.74 15.66
C THR A 310 0.29 2.00 14.81
N VAL A 311 -1.00 2.27 15.01
CA VAL A 311 -2.07 1.71 14.16
C VAL A 311 -2.77 2.85 13.45
N ILE A 312 -2.88 2.77 12.14
CA ILE A 312 -3.58 3.76 11.32
C ILE A 312 -4.66 3.03 10.54
N HIS A 313 -5.88 3.57 10.57
CA HIS A 313 -6.99 3.05 9.77
C HIS A 313 -7.55 4.15 8.89
N TYR A 314 -7.41 3.98 7.59
CA TYR A 314 -8.02 4.82 6.58
C TYR A 314 -9.35 4.19 6.13
N ASN A 315 -10.44 4.96 6.16
CA ASN A 315 -11.73 4.55 5.59
C ASN A 315 -12.15 5.54 4.50
N GLY A 316 -11.88 5.20 3.23
CA GLY A 316 -12.09 6.13 2.12
C GLY A 316 -12.13 5.47 0.75
N HIS A 317 -12.44 6.27 -0.28
CA HIS A 317 -12.26 5.85 -1.66
C HIS A 317 -10.78 5.68 -2.01
N SER A 318 -10.47 4.67 -2.82
CA SER A 318 -9.08 4.39 -3.19
C SER A 318 -8.57 5.37 -4.22
N ALA A 319 -9.49 6.10 -4.83
CA ALA A 319 -9.24 6.94 -6.00
C ALA A 319 -8.36 6.23 -7.03
N TYR A 320 -8.48 4.90 -7.14
CA TYR A 320 -7.74 4.09 -8.10
C TYR A 320 -6.21 4.28 -7.99
N GLY A 321 -5.71 4.47 -6.78
CA GLY A 321 -4.28 4.66 -6.51
C GLY A 321 -3.71 6.01 -6.97
N THR A 322 -4.54 6.97 -7.34
CA THR A 322 -4.04 8.27 -7.83
C THR A 322 -3.93 9.33 -6.75
N GLN A 323 -4.26 8.99 -5.50
CA GLN A 323 -4.00 9.86 -4.38
C GLN A 323 -2.61 9.55 -3.83
N HIS A 324 -1.76 10.58 -3.78
CA HIS A 324 -0.43 10.59 -3.16
C HIS A 324 -0.53 10.53 -1.63
N LEU A 325 -1.22 9.52 -1.10
CA LEU A 325 -1.47 9.34 0.34
C LEU A 325 -0.24 8.77 1.04
N LEU A 326 0.44 7.82 0.39
CA LEU A 326 1.39 6.89 1.01
C LEU A 326 2.73 6.85 0.27
N ASP A 327 2.96 7.74 -0.68
CA ASP A 327 4.15 7.80 -1.53
C ASP A 327 5.26 8.71 -0.96
N ASP A 328 5.04 9.32 0.20
CA ASP A 328 5.97 10.21 0.91
C ASP A 328 6.62 9.47 2.09
N PRO A 329 7.88 9.01 1.96
CA PRO A 329 8.59 8.30 3.04
C PRO A 329 8.69 9.11 4.34
N ASP A 330 8.78 10.44 4.27
CA ASP A 330 8.96 11.31 5.44
C ASP A 330 7.70 11.43 6.31
N ALA A 331 6.57 10.96 5.78
CA ALA A 331 5.29 10.89 6.47
C ALA A 331 5.20 9.69 7.43
N PHE A 332 6.04 8.66 7.28
CA PHE A 332 5.94 7.46 8.09
C PHE A 332 6.75 7.55 9.38
N SER A 333 6.32 6.85 10.43
CA SER A 333 7.15 6.64 11.61
C SER A 333 8.26 5.64 11.28
N ASP A 334 9.42 5.80 11.90
CA ASP A 334 10.51 4.81 11.95
C ASP A 334 10.19 3.58 12.83
N ARG A 335 9.03 3.56 13.50
CA ARG A 335 8.58 2.43 14.33
C ARG A 335 7.80 1.41 13.52
N TYR A 336 7.54 0.25 14.12
CA TYR A 336 6.58 -0.70 13.60
C TYR A 336 5.17 -0.09 13.54
N GLN A 337 4.46 -0.32 12.44
CA GLN A 337 3.10 0.17 12.22
C GLN A 337 2.18 -0.91 11.64
N ILE A 338 0.91 -0.88 12.03
CA ILE A 338 -0.16 -1.59 11.32
C ILE A 338 -0.98 -0.55 10.56
N ILE A 339 -0.99 -0.66 9.23
CA ILE A 339 -1.71 0.28 8.36
C ILE A 339 -2.89 -0.44 7.74
N SER A 340 -4.09 -0.08 8.17
CA SER A 340 -5.35 -0.62 7.69
C SER A 340 -5.96 0.31 6.64
N MET A 341 -5.95 -0.14 5.38
CA MET A 341 -6.51 0.59 4.25
C MET A 341 -7.88 0.02 3.91
N HIS A 342 -8.94 0.54 4.52
CA HIS A 342 -10.32 0.23 4.13
C HIS A 342 -10.71 1.06 2.91
N SER A 343 -10.53 0.46 1.74
CA SER A 343 -10.84 1.09 0.47
C SER A 343 -11.03 0.06 -0.63
N CYS A 344 -11.73 0.38 -1.71
CA CYS A 344 -11.92 -0.55 -2.83
C CYS A 344 -10.57 -0.98 -3.41
N GLN A 345 -10.29 -2.29 -3.33
CA GLN A 345 -9.07 -2.91 -3.85
C GLN A 345 -7.78 -2.27 -3.32
N SER A 346 -7.76 -1.86 -2.04
CA SER A 346 -6.59 -1.22 -1.43
C SER A 346 -5.31 -2.04 -1.48
N TYR A 347 -5.42 -3.37 -1.63
CA TYR A 347 -4.25 -4.22 -1.88
C TYR A 347 -3.51 -3.77 -3.15
N ALA A 348 -4.26 -3.58 -4.23
CA ALA A 348 -3.70 -3.27 -5.55
C ALA A 348 -3.08 -1.88 -5.63
N TYR A 349 -3.57 -0.94 -4.82
CA TYR A 349 -3.21 0.47 -4.92
C TYR A 349 -2.20 0.90 -3.86
N TYR A 350 -2.33 0.43 -2.62
CA TYR A 350 -1.67 1.07 -1.48
C TYR A 350 -0.64 0.19 -0.78
N THR A 351 -0.74 -1.13 -0.93
CA THR A 351 0.10 -2.04 -0.14
C THR A 351 1.58 -1.86 -0.46
N ARG A 352 1.94 -1.83 -1.74
CA ARG A 352 3.34 -1.62 -2.16
C ARG A 352 3.80 -0.17 -1.96
N GLU A 353 2.91 0.82 -1.97
CA GLU A 353 3.27 2.20 -1.60
C GLU A 353 3.76 2.28 -0.15
N VAL A 354 3.03 1.67 0.79
CA VAL A 354 3.45 1.60 2.21
C VAL A 354 4.85 1.00 2.33
N PHE A 355 5.10 -0.14 1.69
CA PHE A 355 6.38 -0.83 1.80
C PHE A 355 7.52 -0.05 1.15
N ARG A 356 7.31 0.54 -0.03
CA ARG A 356 8.30 1.45 -0.65
C ARG A 356 8.62 2.65 0.25
N ALA A 357 7.61 3.23 0.91
CA ALA A 357 7.80 4.36 1.81
C ALA A 357 8.44 3.99 3.16
N LYS A 358 8.29 2.73 3.59
CA LYS A 358 8.90 2.18 4.81
C LYS A 358 10.29 1.56 4.58
N ALA A 359 10.71 1.42 3.33
CA ALA A 359 12.01 0.87 2.98
C ALA A 359 13.16 1.68 3.57
N THR A 360 14.19 0.98 4.06
CA THR A 360 15.43 1.57 4.59
C THR A 360 16.63 0.88 3.96
N GLU A 361 17.84 1.40 4.18
CA GLU A 361 19.05 0.72 3.71
C GLU A 361 19.20 -0.70 4.29
N SER A 362 18.81 -0.91 5.55
CA SER A 362 18.82 -2.23 6.21
C SER A 362 17.58 -3.08 5.93
N ASP A 363 16.52 -2.48 5.38
CA ASP A 363 15.27 -3.17 5.04
C ASP A 363 14.76 -2.63 3.70
N PRO A 364 15.41 -2.98 2.57
CA PRO A 364 15.09 -2.42 1.27
C PRO A 364 13.69 -2.79 0.79
N SER A 365 13.08 -3.82 1.38
CA SER A 365 11.70 -4.22 1.08
C SER A 365 10.66 -3.43 1.87
N GLY A 366 11.04 -2.85 3.02
CA GLY A 366 10.16 -2.08 3.90
C GLY A 366 9.16 -2.92 4.71
N PHE A 367 9.30 -4.25 4.70
CA PHE A 367 8.40 -5.17 5.39
C PHE A 367 8.63 -5.22 6.91
N ALA A 368 9.86 -4.98 7.37
CA ALA A 368 10.23 -5.24 8.76
C ALA A 368 9.40 -4.45 9.77
N LEU A 369 8.95 -3.26 9.37
CA LEU A 369 8.28 -2.30 10.26
C LEU A 369 6.86 -1.95 9.82
N ALA A 370 6.24 -2.76 8.97
CA ALA A 370 4.87 -2.54 8.53
C ALA A 370 4.09 -3.83 8.30
N ASP A 371 2.89 -3.90 8.85
CA ASP A 371 1.87 -4.88 8.48
C ASP A 371 0.70 -4.10 7.83
N VAL A 372 0.25 -4.52 6.64
CA VAL A 372 -0.77 -3.78 5.87
C VAL A 372 -2.06 -4.59 5.80
N VAL A 373 -3.10 -4.16 6.51
CA VAL A 373 -4.45 -4.73 6.40
C VAL A 373 -5.15 -4.08 5.22
N ALA A 374 -5.46 -4.84 4.18
CA ALA A 374 -6.03 -4.30 2.94
C ALA A 374 -7.18 -5.16 2.40
N THR A 375 -7.83 -4.65 1.36
CA THR A 375 -8.91 -5.34 0.64
C THR A 375 -8.44 -5.73 -0.76
N GLY A 376 -8.74 -6.95 -1.18
CA GLY A 376 -8.50 -7.43 -2.56
C GLY A 376 -9.69 -7.21 -3.50
N LYS A 377 -10.81 -6.64 -3.03
CA LYS A 377 -12.01 -6.35 -3.82
C LYS A 377 -12.62 -5.02 -3.41
N SER A 378 -13.66 -4.59 -4.13
CA SER A 378 -14.50 -3.46 -3.71
C SER A 378 -14.93 -3.63 -2.26
N SER A 379 -14.80 -2.55 -1.48
CA SER A 379 -15.23 -2.50 -0.09
C SER A 379 -16.32 -1.44 0.05
N TYR A 380 -17.28 -1.71 0.93
CA TYR A 380 -18.33 -0.75 1.23
C TYR A 380 -17.95 0.04 2.49
N PRO A 381 -18.21 1.35 2.53
CA PRO A 381 -17.83 2.18 3.69
C PRO A 381 -18.46 1.72 5.00
N THR A 382 -19.63 1.10 4.92
CA THR A 382 -20.37 0.52 6.05
C THR A 382 -19.68 -0.70 6.66
N GLY A 383 -18.80 -1.39 5.92
CA GLY A 383 -18.01 -2.50 6.45
C GLY A 383 -16.80 -2.05 7.28
N ALA A 384 -16.38 -0.79 7.19
CA ALA A 384 -15.16 -0.33 7.87
C ALA A 384 -15.27 -0.33 9.40
N PRO A 385 -16.36 0.21 10.01
CA PRO A 385 -16.49 0.22 11.47
C PRO A 385 -16.37 -1.17 12.13
N PRO A 386 -17.13 -2.20 11.74
CA PRO A 386 -17.00 -3.51 12.39
C PRO A 386 -15.64 -4.17 12.16
N VAL A 387 -15.00 -3.93 11.00
CA VAL A 387 -13.65 -4.44 10.72
C VAL A 387 -12.61 -3.83 11.65
N ILE A 388 -12.63 -2.50 11.85
CA ILE A 388 -11.66 -1.86 12.74
C ILE A 388 -11.91 -2.23 14.20
N ALA A 389 -13.16 -2.35 14.63
CA ALA A 389 -13.48 -2.83 15.98
C ALA A 389 -12.96 -4.27 16.20
N THR A 390 -13.13 -5.14 15.20
CA THR A 390 -12.59 -6.51 15.20
C THR A 390 -11.07 -6.54 15.29
N LEU A 391 -10.38 -5.68 14.53
CA LEU A 391 -8.92 -5.57 14.58
C LEU A 391 -8.47 -5.12 15.98
N LEU A 392 -9.06 -4.05 16.51
CA LEU A 392 -8.70 -3.52 17.82
C LEU A 392 -8.96 -4.53 18.95
N ASP A 393 -10.08 -5.24 18.94
CA ASP A 393 -10.39 -6.26 19.95
C ASP A 393 -9.45 -7.47 19.86
N SER A 394 -9.10 -7.90 18.64
CA SER A 394 -8.12 -8.96 18.44
C SER A 394 -6.73 -8.57 18.95
N LEU A 395 -6.29 -7.34 18.67
CA LEU A 395 -5.01 -6.83 19.15
C LEU A 395 -5.00 -6.69 20.68
N MET A 396 -6.07 -6.16 21.27
CA MET A 396 -6.25 -6.09 22.73
C MET A 396 -6.21 -7.49 23.37
N THR A 397 -6.88 -8.46 22.76
CA THR A 397 -6.91 -9.86 23.24
C THR A 397 -5.52 -10.48 23.21
N GLY A 398 -4.75 -10.29 22.13
CA GLY A 398 -3.38 -10.80 22.04
C GLY A 398 -2.43 -10.17 23.06
N MET A 399 -2.46 -8.83 23.20
CA MET A 399 -1.65 -8.14 24.21
C MET A 399 -2.01 -8.58 25.63
N LEU A 400 -3.30 -8.80 25.94
CA LEU A 400 -3.74 -9.32 27.23
C LEU A 400 -3.27 -10.75 27.49
N ALA A 401 -3.27 -11.60 26.46
CA ALA A 401 -2.77 -12.96 26.56
C ALA A 401 -1.29 -12.94 26.93
N ILE A 402 -0.50 -12.07 26.30
CA ILE A 402 0.93 -11.89 26.59
C ILE A 402 1.17 -11.36 28.01
N ASP A 403 0.44 -10.31 28.41
CA ASP A 403 0.53 -9.71 29.76
C ASP A 403 0.24 -10.74 30.87
N ARG A 404 -0.61 -11.73 30.59
CA ARG A 404 -0.97 -12.81 31.52
C ARG A 404 -0.07 -14.05 31.44
N GLY A 405 0.90 -14.06 30.52
CA GLY A 405 1.76 -15.23 30.26
C GLY A 405 1.06 -16.38 29.51
N GLU A 406 -0.05 -16.11 28.83
CA GLU A 406 -0.85 -17.06 28.03
C GLU A 406 -0.63 -16.83 26.52
N ARG A 407 0.64 -16.67 26.11
CA ARG A 407 1.01 -16.21 24.76
C ARG A 407 0.41 -17.06 23.64
N GLU A 408 0.26 -18.36 23.87
CA GLU A 408 -0.34 -19.33 22.94
C GLU A 408 -1.81 -19.04 22.59
N LYS A 409 -2.49 -18.17 23.36
CA LYS A 409 -3.86 -17.73 23.11
C LYS A 409 -3.94 -16.42 22.32
N ALA A 410 -2.82 -15.79 22.00
CA ALA A 410 -2.83 -14.60 21.17
C ALA A 410 -3.36 -14.94 19.76
N PRO A 411 -4.29 -14.14 19.19
CA PRO A 411 -4.83 -14.45 17.87
C PRO A 411 -3.78 -14.20 16.78
N ASP A 412 -3.64 -15.17 15.88
CA ASP A 412 -2.82 -15.06 14.67
C ASP A 412 -3.55 -14.26 13.57
N TRP A 413 -2.83 -13.82 12.55
CA TRP A 413 -3.37 -13.05 11.42
C TRP A 413 -4.42 -13.81 10.60
N ILE A 414 -4.35 -15.15 10.50
CA ILE A 414 -5.41 -15.95 9.84
C ILE A 414 -6.70 -15.88 10.66
N SER A 415 -6.60 -16.03 11.98
CA SER A 415 -7.72 -15.94 12.91
C SER A 415 -8.37 -14.55 12.87
N ILE A 416 -7.57 -13.48 12.83
CA ILE A 416 -8.05 -12.10 12.68
C ILE A 416 -8.73 -11.91 11.32
N ALA A 417 -8.11 -12.35 10.21
CA ALA A 417 -8.69 -12.24 8.88
C ALA A 417 -10.02 -13.00 8.74
N LYS A 418 -10.16 -14.15 9.41
CA LYS A 418 -11.44 -14.89 9.46
C LYS A 418 -12.54 -14.08 10.15
N GLN A 419 -12.21 -13.33 11.21
CA GLN A 419 -13.18 -12.45 11.86
C GLN A 419 -13.56 -11.28 10.95
N PHE A 420 -12.60 -10.70 10.19
CA PHE A 420 -12.94 -9.69 9.17
C PHE A 420 -13.93 -10.22 8.14
N ASN A 421 -13.68 -11.43 7.62
CA ASN A 421 -14.58 -12.09 6.68
C ASN A 421 -15.98 -12.27 7.31
N TYR A 422 -16.05 -12.76 8.56
CA TYR A 422 -17.31 -12.93 9.28
C TYR A 422 -18.11 -11.61 9.42
N VAL A 423 -17.49 -10.54 9.91
CA VAL A 423 -18.20 -9.25 10.16
C VAL A 423 -18.54 -8.50 8.87
N THR A 424 -17.98 -8.92 7.73
CA THR A 424 -18.30 -8.40 6.40
C THR A 424 -19.09 -9.38 5.54
N TYR A 425 -19.61 -10.45 6.15
CA TYR A 425 -20.39 -11.50 5.50
C TYR A 425 -19.68 -12.18 4.30
N GLY A 426 -18.35 -12.07 4.23
CA GLY A 426 -17.52 -12.57 3.13
C GLY A 426 -17.59 -11.77 1.83
N ASP A 427 -18.32 -10.65 1.81
CA ASP A 427 -18.46 -9.80 0.63
C ASP A 427 -17.15 -9.07 0.31
N ILE A 428 -16.38 -8.74 1.35
CA ILE A 428 -15.11 -8.02 1.22
C ILE A 428 -13.95 -8.98 1.46
N MET A 429 -13.05 -9.05 0.48
CA MET A 429 -11.85 -9.86 0.56
C MET A 429 -10.79 -9.15 1.41
N TYR A 430 -10.68 -9.46 2.70
CA TYR A 430 -9.61 -8.95 3.57
C TYR A 430 -8.43 -9.91 3.69
N GLY A 431 -7.28 -9.31 3.94
CA GLY A 431 -6.09 -9.98 4.41
C GLY A 431 -5.05 -8.96 4.84
N VAL A 432 -3.88 -9.48 5.18
CA VAL A 432 -2.77 -8.70 5.72
C VAL A 432 -1.54 -9.02 4.91
N ALA A 433 -0.94 -8.00 4.31
CA ALA A 433 0.32 -8.09 3.59
C ALA A 433 1.49 -7.76 4.52
N GLY A 434 2.66 -8.32 4.24
CA GLY A 434 3.87 -8.03 4.99
C GLY A 434 4.08 -8.90 6.24
N VAL A 435 3.39 -10.05 6.38
CA VAL A 435 3.27 -10.74 7.69
C VAL A 435 3.75 -12.19 7.79
N ARG A 436 4.06 -12.89 6.68
CA ARG A 436 4.52 -14.30 6.66
C ARG A 436 5.82 -14.56 7.42
N THR A 437 6.64 -13.54 7.65
CA THR A 437 7.93 -13.66 8.38
C THR A 437 7.97 -12.81 9.63
N ASN A 438 6.80 -12.46 10.20
CA ASN A 438 6.75 -11.79 11.49
C ASN A 438 7.49 -12.62 12.55
N SER A 439 8.31 -11.94 13.33
CA SER A 439 9.28 -12.54 14.23
C SER A 439 8.65 -13.01 15.54
N TRP A 440 7.60 -12.33 15.99
CA TRP A 440 6.87 -12.71 17.19
C TRP A 440 6.19 -14.07 17.01
N GLN A 441 6.42 -14.95 17.99
CA GLN A 441 5.79 -16.25 18.12
C GLN A 441 5.42 -16.46 19.60
N PRO A 442 4.31 -17.17 19.88
CA PRO A 442 3.83 -17.38 21.24
C PRO A 442 4.77 -18.18 22.14
#